data_AF-B2Z3P5-F1
#
_entry.id   AF-B2Z3P5-F1
#
_cell.length_a   1.000
_cell.length_b   1.000
_cell.length_c   1.000
_cell.angle_alpha   90.00
_cell.angle_beta   90.00
_cell.angle_gamma   90.00
#
_symmetry.space_group_name_H-M   'P 1'
#
loop_
_entity.id
_entity.type
_entity.pdbx_description
1 polymer ?
#
loop_
_entity_poly.entity_id
_entity_poly.type
_entity_poly.pdbx_seq_one_letter_code
_entity_poly.pdbx_strand_id
1 'polypeptide(L)'
;LEFITQPKTKDPKTGEFETGFLINLIDSPGHVDFSSEVTAALRVTDGALVVVDCVSGVCVQTETVLRQAIAERIRPILFMNKMDRALLELQLEQEELYQTFQRIVENVNVIVATYADDDGPMGVVRVDVNNGSVG
;
A
#
# COMPACT_ATOMS: atom_id res chain seq x y z
N LEU A 1 11.44 -12.59 19.95
CA LEU A 1 11.38 -12.20 18.54
C LEU A 1 12.80 -11.82 18.13
N GLU A 2 13.58 -12.80 17.68
CA GLU A 2 14.88 -12.53 17.07
C GLU A 2 14.62 -12.17 15.61
N PHE A 3 14.92 -10.94 15.23
CA PHE A 3 15.00 -10.56 13.83
C PHE A 3 16.24 -11.25 13.24
N ILE A 4 16.01 -12.33 12.49
CA ILE A 4 17.05 -12.96 11.67
C ILE A 4 17.38 -11.96 10.56
N THR A 5 18.34 -11.09 10.80
CA THR A 5 19.02 -10.37 9.74
C THR A 5 19.75 -11.41 8.90
N GLN A 6 19.52 -11.44 7.59
CA GLN A 6 20.30 -12.30 6.72
C GLN A 6 21.79 -11.94 6.90
N PRO A 7 22.70 -12.93 6.98
CA PRO A 7 24.12 -12.64 6.98
C PRO A 7 24.44 -11.84 5.72
N LYS A 8 25.19 -10.74 5.86
CA LYS A 8 25.59 -9.88 4.73
C LYS A 8 26.24 -10.76 3.65
N THR A 9 25.57 -10.93 2.53
CA THR A 9 26.13 -11.66 1.39
C THR A 9 27.08 -10.70 0.68
N LYS A 10 28.34 -11.12 0.54
CA LYS A 10 29.35 -10.34 -0.18
C LYS A 10 29.18 -10.62 -1.66
N ASP A 11 28.83 -9.59 -2.44
CA ASP A 11 28.67 -9.75 -3.88
C ASP A 11 30.04 -10.14 -4.49
N PRO A 12 30.15 -11.29 -5.19
CA PRO A 12 31.41 -11.78 -5.74
C PRO A 12 31.99 -10.88 -6.85
N LYS A 13 31.24 -9.90 -7.37
CA LYS A 13 31.70 -8.98 -8.43
C LYS A 13 32.15 -7.62 -7.92
N THR A 14 31.56 -7.11 -6.85
CA THR A 14 31.82 -5.75 -6.35
C THR A 14 32.48 -5.72 -4.97
N GLY A 15 32.46 -6.83 -4.23
CA GLY A 15 33.06 -6.91 -2.89
C GLY A 15 32.32 -6.12 -1.81
N GLU A 16 31.18 -5.51 -2.16
CA GLU A 16 30.30 -4.80 -1.25
C GLU A 16 29.43 -5.78 -0.46
N PHE A 17 29.11 -5.40 0.77
CA PHE A 17 28.20 -6.15 1.62
C PHE A 17 26.77 -5.72 1.30
N GLU A 18 26.01 -6.57 0.61
CA GLU A 18 24.59 -6.33 0.45
C GLU A 18 23.88 -6.58 1.78
N THR A 19 23.19 -5.56 2.28
CA THR A 19 22.20 -5.73 3.33
C THR A 19 20.94 -6.32 2.69
N GLY A 20 20.81 -7.65 2.74
CA GLY A 20 19.58 -8.32 2.34
C GLY A 20 18.43 -7.95 3.27
N PHE A 21 17.29 -7.58 2.70
CA PHE A 21 16.05 -7.37 3.46
C PHE A 21 15.23 -8.65 3.45
N LEU A 22 14.80 -9.12 4.63
CA LEU A 22 13.82 -10.19 4.74
C LEU A 22 12.43 -9.54 4.86
N ILE A 23 11.62 -9.68 3.82
CA ILE A 23 10.24 -9.17 3.80
C ILE A 23 9.30 -10.37 3.92
N ASN A 24 8.49 -10.39 4.97
CA ASN A 24 7.45 -11.40 5.15
C ASN A 24 6.16 -10.87 4.56
N LEU A 25 5.69 -11.48 3.47
CA LEU A 25 4.41 -11.18 2.86
C LEU A 25 3.34 -12.11 3.42
N ILE A 26 2.26 -11.51 3.93
CA ILE A 26 1.08 -12.24 4.39
C ILE A 26 -0.04 -11.89 3.42
N ASP A 27 -0.63 -12.91 2.80
CA ASP A 27 -1.75 -12.73 1.90
C ASP A 27 -3.06 -12.82 2.69
N SER A 28 -3.87 -11.77 2.62
CA SER A 28 -5.18 -11.71 3.27
C SER A 28 -6.28 -11.65 2.21
N PRO A 29 -7.37 -12.42 2.35
CA PRO A 29 -8.44 -12.42 1.37
C PRO A 29 -9.10 -11.03 1.24
N GLY A 30 -9.18 -10.51 0.01
CA GLY A 30 -9.67 -9.15 -0.26
C GLY A 30 -11.19 -8.97 -0.28
N HIS A 31 -11.96 -9.99 0.12
CA HIS A 31 -13.43 -9.91 0.12
C HIS A 31 -13.97 -9.57 1.52
N VAL A 32 -15.04 -8.77 1.56
CA VAL A 32 -15.63 -8.27 2.82
C VAL A 32 -16.09 -9.38 3.76
N ASP A 33 -16.43 -10.55 3.22
CA ASP A 33 -16.87 -11.70 4.00
C ASP A 33 -15.75 -12.33 4.84
N PHE A 34 -14.47 -12.05 4.55
CA PHE A 34 -13.31 -12.57 5.28
C PHE A 34 -12.64 -11.52 6.17
N SER A 35 -13.41 -10.53 6.63
CA SER A 35 -12.93 -9.44 7.49
C SER A 35 -12.16 -9.88 8.74
N SER A 36 -12.50 -11.03 9.32
CA SER A 36 -11.80 -11.60 10.48
C SER A 36 -10.37 -12.06 10.15
N GLU A 37 -10.17 -12.68 8.99
CA GLU A 37 -8.87 -13.15 8.52
C GLU A 37 -7.98 -11.96 8.14
N VAL A 38 -8.55 -10.95 7.47
CA VAL A 38 -7.86 -9.69 7.15
C VAL A 38 -7.41 -8.99 8.42
N THR A 39 -8.28 -8.86 9.43
CA THR A 39 -7.93 -8.24 10.71
C THR A 39 -6.82 -9.01 11.44
N ALA A 40 -6.86 -10.34 11.41
CA ALA A 40 -5.82 -11.17 12.02
C ALA A 40 -4.46 -11.00 11.33
N ALA A 41 -4.44 -10.95 9.99
CA ALA A 41 -3.23 -10.68 9.21
C ALA A 41 -2.68 -9.29 9.50
N LEU A 42 -3.54 -8.27 9.52
CA LEU A 42 -3.17 -6.90 9.84
C LEU A 42 -2.53 -6.78 11.23
N ARG A 43 -3.06 -7.47 12.25
CA ARG A 43 -2.49 -7.43 13.61
C ARG A 43 -1.07 -7.97 13.75
N VAL A 44 -0.61 -8.78 12.80
CA VAL A 44 0.74 -9.36 12.80
C VAL A 44 1.67 -8.65 11.82
N THR A 45 1.19 -7.69 11.05
CA THR A 45 2.00 -6.90 10.11
C THR A 45 2.20 -5.47 10.60
N ASP A 46 3.38 -4.91 10.28
CA ASP A 46 3.71 -3.50 10.58
C ASP A 46 3.25 -2.53 9.47
N GLY A 47 2.82 -3.07 8.33
CA GLY A 47 2.44 -2.33 7.13
C GLY A 47 1.40 -3.10 6.31
N ALA A 48 0.64 -2.38 5.49
CA ALA A 48 -0.35 -2.96 4.59
C ALA A 48 -0.14 -2.41 3.17
N LEU A 49 -0.06 -3.30 2.18
CA LEU A 49 -0.03 -2.91 0.76
C LEU A 49 -1.45 -2.88 0.23
N VAL A 50 -1.93 -1.71 -0.17
CA VAL A 50 -3.27 -1.48 -0.68
C VAL A 50 -3.20 -1.33 -2.19
N VAL A 51 -3.70 -2.34 -2.89
CA VAL A 51 -3.70 -2.36 -4.36
C VAL A 51 -5.00 -1.73 -4.88
N VAL A 52 -4.85 -0.75 -5.77
CA VAL A 52 -5.97 -0.03 -6.40
C VAL A 52 -5.88 -0.15 -7.91
N ASP A 53 -6.99 -0.45 -8.57
CA ASP A 53 -7.06 -0.53 -10.02
C ASP A 53 -7.08 0.89 -10.61
N CYS A 54 -6.22 1.17 -11.58
CA CYS A 54 -6.14 2.47 -12.25
C CYS A 54 -7.43 2.83 -13.00
N VAL A 55 -8.18 1.84 -13.47
CA VAL A 55 -9.40 2.04 -14.25
C VAL A 55 -10.62 2.13 -13.35
N SER A 56 -10.71 1.27 -12.32
CA SER A 56 -11.85 1.26 -11.40
C SER A 56 -11.73 2.25 -10.24
N GLY A 57 -10.50 2.68 -9.91
CA GLY A 57 -10.21 3.56 -8.79
C GLY A 57 -10.50 2.92 -7.44
N VAL A 58 -10.80 3.76 -6.45
CA VAL A 58 -11.11 3.34 -5.07
C VAL A 58 -12.55 2.83 -5.00
N CYS A 59 -12.72 1.53 -4.73
CA CYS A 59 -14.03 0.92 -4.52
C CYS A 59 -14.36 0.78 -3.03
N VAL A 60 -15.62 0.49 -2.71
CA VAL A 60 -16.11 0.30 -1.31
C VAL A 60 -15.33 -0.79 -0.57
N GLN A 61 -14.87 -1.83 -1.29
CA GLN A 61 -14.04 -2.89 -0.72
C GLN A 61 -12.67 -2.35 -0.27
N THR A 62 -12.01 -1.57 -1.12
CA THR A 62 -10.73 -0.92 -0.83
C THR A 62 -10.86 0.02 0.37
N GLU A 63 -11.93 0.82 0.43
CA GLU A 63 -12.20 1.69 1.59
C GLU A 63 -12.38 0.89 2.89
N THR A 64 -13.12 -0.22 2.83
CA THR A 64 -13.37 -1.07 4.00
C THR A 64 -12.07 -1.65 4.56
N VAL A 65 -11.18 -2.14 3.68
CA VAL A 65 -9.86 -2.68 4.06
C VAL A 65 -8.95 -1.56 4.60
N LEU A 66 -8.93 -0.40 3.95
CA LEU A 66 -8.12 0.74 4.39
C LEU A 66 -8.55 1.21 5.78
N ARG A 67 -9.86 1.28 6.04
CA ARG A 67 -10.40 1.61 7.36
C ARG A 67 -10.00 0.60 8.43
N GLN A 68 -10.00 -0.70 8.11
CA GLN A 68 -9.53 -1.74 9.03
C GLN A 68 -8.04 -1.60 9.33
N ALA A 69 -7.21 -1.32 8.32
CA ALA A 69 -5.78 -1.10 8.50
C ALA A 69 -5.49 0.10 9.40
N ILE A 70 -6.20 1.21 9.22
CA ILE A 70 -6.07 2.40 10.06
C ILE A 70 -6.53 2.11 11.51
N ALA A 71 -7.63 1.38 11.69
CA ALA A 71 -8.13 1.01 13.01
C ALA A 71 -7.15 0.14 13.80
N GLU A 72 -6.43 -0.75 13.09
CA GLU A 72 -5.35 -1.59 13.66
C GLU A 72 -4.00 -0.84 13.72
N ARG A 73 -3.96 0.47 13.41
CA ARG A 73 -2.77 1.33 13.45
C ARG A 73 -1.63 0.87 12.55
N ILE A 74 -1.98 0.49 11.33
CA ILE A 74 -1.02 0.04 10.32
C ILE A 74 -0.86 1.12 9.26
N ARG A 75 0.38 1.32 8.79
CA ARG A 75 0.66 2.28 7.71
C ARG A 75 0.33 1.65 6.35
N PRO A 76 -0.64 2.20 5.61
CA PRO A 76 -0.95 1.73 4.27
C PRO A 76 0.04 2.28 3.25
N ILE A 77 0.45 1.45 2.30
CA ILE A 77 1.21 1.84 1.11
C ILE A 77 0.31 1.56 -0.10
N LEU A 78 0.11 2.55 -0.96
CA LEU A 78 -0.75 2.43 -2.12
C LEU A 78 0.03 1.87 -3.31
N PHE A 79 -0.55 0.91 -4.02
CA PHE A 79 -0.01 0.39 -5.27
C PHE A 79 -1.05 0.45 -6.38
N MET A 80 -0.70 1.09 -7.49
CA MET A 80 -1.58 1.25 -8.64
C MET A 80 -1.39 0.11 -9.63
N ASN A 81 -2.47 -0.66 -9.84
CA ASN A 81 -2.48 -1.85 -10.67
C ASN A 81 -3.29 -1.65 -11.95
N LYS A 82 -3.01 -2.48 -12.96
CA LYS A 82 -3.65 -2.47 -14.29
C LYS A 82 -3.44 -1.19 -15.11
N MET A 83 -2.27 -0.57 -15.01
CA MET A 83 -1.90 0.57 -15.87
C MET A 83 -1.87 0.21 -17.35
N ASP A 84 -1.54 -1.04 -17.67
CA ASP A 84 -1.61 -1.60 -19.02
C ASP A 84 -3.00 -1.42 -19.64
N ARG A 85 -4.06 -1.61 -18.85
CA ARG A 85 -5.44 -1.43 -19.29
C ARG A 85 -5.74 0.03 -19.64
N ALA A 86 -5.27 0.97 -18.81
CA ALA A 86 -5.44 2.40 -19.06
C ALA A 86 -4.70 2.85 -20.34
N LEU A 87 -3.53 2.28 -20.62
CA LEU A 87 -2.70 2.64 -21.77
C LEU A 87 -3.10 1.92 -23.06
N LEU A 88 -3.44 0.63 -22.98
CA LEU A 88 -3.65 -0.22 -24.15
C LEU A 88 -5.13 -0.37 -24.52
N GLU A 89 -6.04 -0.49 -23.54
CA GLU A 89 -7.48 -0.63 -23.83
C GLU A 89 -8.16 0.72 -23.98
N LEU A 90 -7.95 1.62 -23.00
CA LEU A 90 -8.60 2.93 -23.00
C LEU A 90 -7.83 3.98 -23.80
N GLN A 91 -6.55 3.72 -24.11
CA GLN A 91 -5.66 4.63 -24.85
C GLN A 91 -5.72 6.07 -24.31
N LEU A 92 -5.76 6.22 -22.98
CA LEU A 92 -5.86 7.52 -22.33
C LEU A 92 -4.64 8.37 -22.63
N GLU A 93 -4.85 9.67 -22.80
CA GLU A 93 -3.73 10.62 -22.87
C GLU A 93 -3.02 10.70 -21.52
N GLN A 94 -1.74 11.05 -21.56
CA GLN A 94 -0.89 11.13 -20.35
C GLN A 94 -1.46 12.09 -19.30
N GLU A 95 -2.11 13.17 -19.75
CA GLU A 95 -2.73 14.15 -18.86
C GLU A 95 -3.97 13.57 -18.15
N GLU A 96 -4.83 12.83 -18.86
CA GLU A 96 -5.99 12.17 -18.26
C GLU A 96 -5.59 11.07 -17.28
N LEU A 97 -4.54 10.32 -17.61
CA LEU A 97 -3.97 9.29 -16.73
C LEU A 97 -3.45 9.92 -15.42
N TYR A 98 -2.69 11.02 -15.53
CA TYR A 98 -2.18 11.76 -14.38
C TYR A 98 -3.30 12.29 -13.50
N GLN A 99 -4.34 12.89 -14.10
CA GLN A 99 -5.52 13.37 -13.38
C GLN A 99 -6.25 12.23 -12.66
N THR A 100 -6.30 11.05 -13.26
CA THR A 100 -6.91 9.85 -12.67
C THR A 100 -6.12 9.39 -11.45
N PHE A 101 -4.79 9.32 -11.54
CA PHE A 101 -3.91 8.98 -10.42
C PHE A 101 -4.01 9.98 -9.27
N GLN A 102 -4.00 11.27 -9.59
CA GLN A 102 -4.14 12.31 -8.59
C GLN A 102 -5.48 12.18 -7.82
N ARG A 103 -6.58 11.90 -8.53
CA ARG A 103 -7.88 11.65 -7.89
C ARG A 103 -7.88 10.39 -7.01
N ILE A 104 -7.22 9.32 -7.44
CA ILE A 104 -7.11 8.09 -6.64
C ILE A 104 -6.38 8.38 -5.33
N VAL A 105 -5.23 9.04 -5.40
CA VAL A 105 -4.43 9.41 -4.22
C VAL A 105 -5.21 10.34 -3.30
N GLU A 106 -5.91 11.33 -3.85
CA GLU A 106 -6.75 12.25 -3.08
C GLU A 106 -7.89 11.53 -2.36
N ASN A 107 -8.59 10.62 -3.04
CA ASN A 107 -9.65 9.81 -2.44
C ASN A 107 -9.13 8.95 -1.28
N VAL A 108 -7.96 8.32 -1.44
CA VAL A 108 -7.32 7.55 -0.37
C VAL A 108 -6.98 8.47 0.81
N ASN A 109 -6.39 9.64 0.55
CA ASN A 109 -6.04 10.59 1.60
C ASN A 109 -7.26 11.13 2.35
N VAL A 110 -8.40 11.33 1.69
CA VAL A 110 -9.66 11.69 2.36
C VAL A 110 -10.10 10.59 3.32
N ILE A 111 -10.04 9.32 2.90
CA ILE A 111 -10.39 8.18 3.77
C ILE A 111 -9.43 8.13 4.96
N VAL A 112 -8.12 8.23 4.70
CA VAL A 112 -7.13 8.24 5.78
C VAL A 112 -7.39 9.39 6.75
N ALA A 113 -7.58 10.61 6.29
CA ALA A 113 -7.84 11.77 7.14
C ALA A 113 -9.17 11.68 7.92
N THR A 114 -10.13 10.88 7.44
CA THR A 114 -11.41 10.67 8.12
C THR A 114 -11.28 9.72 9.31
N TYR A 115 -10.37 8.74 9.22
CA TYR A 115 -10.25 7.66 10.22
C TYR A 115 -8.96 7.69 11.02
N ALA A 116 -7.92 8.38 10.56
CA ALA A 116 -6.65 8.55 11.26
C ALA A 116 -6.65 9.86 12.04
N ASP A 117 -6.30 9.79 13.33
CA ASP A 117 -6.03 10.98 14.14
C ASP A 117 -4.62 11.51 13.81
N ASP A 118 -4.53 12.68 13.17
CA ASP A 118 -3.27 13.33 12.79
C ASP A 118 -2.36 13.64 14.02
N ASP A 119 -2.94 13.80 15.21
CA ASP A 119 -2.24 14.00 16.50
C ASP A 119 -2.00 12.69 17.29
N GLY A 120 -2.34 11.54 16.71
CA GLY A 120 -2.16 10.23 17.33
C GLY A 120 -0.71 9.72 17.29
N PRO A 121 -0.41 8.62 18.02
CA PRO A 121 0.93 8.01 18.03
C PRO A 121 1.39 7.48 16.65
N MET A 122 0.50 7.46 15.65
CA MET A 122 0.77 7.06 14.27
C MET A 122 1.40 8.19 13.43
N GLY A 123 1.32 9.44 13.87
CA GLY A 123 1.76 10.61 13.09
C GLY A 123 0.98 10.77 11.78
N VAL A 124 1.57 11.48 10.81
CA VAL A 124 0.92 11.74 9.51
C VAL A 124 0.93 10.47 8.65
N VAL A 125 -0.23 9.82 8.52
CA VAL A 125 -0.42 8.58 7.72
C VAL A 125 -0.83 8.89 6.28
N ARG A 126 -0.57 10.11 5.79
CA ARG A 126 -0.94 10.51 4.42
C ARG A 126 -0.07 9.79 3.39
N VAL A 127 -0.73 9.35 2.32
CA VAL A 127 -0.10 8.71 1.17
C VAL A 127 0.27 9.80 0.17
N ASP A 128 1.55 9.89 -0.20
CA ASP A 128 2.07 10.86 -1.16
C ASP A 128 2.97 10.17 -2.19
N VAL A 129 2.86 10.60 -3.44
CA VAL A 129 3.71 10.17 -4.56
C VAL A 129 5.16 10.61 -4.32
N ASN A 130 5.38 11.77 -3.71
CA ASN A 130 6.71 12.33 -3.48
C ASN A 130 7.52 11.57 -2.42
N ASN A 131 6.86 10.85 -1.50
CA ASN A 131 7.55 10.09 -0.45
C ASN A 131 7.81 8.62 -0.86
N GLY A 132 7.26 8.18 -2.00
CA GLY A 132 7.33 6.78 -2.45
C GLY A 132 6.26 5.86 -1.85
N SER A 133 5.25 6.40 -1.16
CA SER A 133 4.10 5.60 -0.66
C SER A 133 3.10 5.22 -1.74
N VAL A 134 3.26 5.75 -2.96
CA VAL A 134 2.50 5.39 -4.16
C VAL A 134 3.46 4.75 -5.16
N GLY A 135 3.19 3.50 -5.53
CA GLY A 135 3.92 2.75 -6.56
C GLY A 135 3.05 2.31 -7.72
#